data_AF-A0A956VN15-F1
#
_entry.id   AF-A0A956VN15-F1
#
_cell.length_a   1.000
_cell.length_b   1.000
_cell.length_c   1.000
_cell.angle_alpha   90.00
_cell.angle_beta   90.00
_cell.angle_gamma   90.00
#
_symmetry.space_group_name_H-M   'P 1'
#
loop_
_entity.id
_entity.type
_entity.pdbx_description
1 polymer ?
#
loop_
_entity_poly.entity_id
_entity_poly.type
_entity_poly.pdbx_seq_one_letter_code
_entity_poly.pdbx_strand_id
1 'polypeptide(L)'
;MTTKSTYRLRAADMDRRWHVVDAAERPLGRVAGEVARLLQGKHKATFEPHMAMGDFVVVVNAKQVDLTGKKREQKRYYRHTGYPGGLRERSFEEQLDKDPTRVIEKAVKGMLPSGVRGRAMLRMLKVYSGPEHPHAAQLAAGTGARAKKRAEAPKAAPKSEAPKADAPKPGSTADAAPAMAASGRLEGALSKYKREELDAEAERLGIEIDPAWNKPEVIEAIQAQYDAEDQE
;
A
#
# COMPACT_ATOMS: atom_id res chain seq x y z
N MET A 1 -1.36 10.66 -33.28
CA MET A 1 -0.89 10.11 -31.99
C MET A 1 -0.95 11.23 -30.95
N THR A 2 -1.65 11.04 -29.83
CA THR A 2 -1.79 12.08 -28.81
C THR A 2 -0.49 12.17 -28.00
N THR A 3 0.25 13.26 -28.15
CA THR A 3 1.56 13.51 -27.51
C THR A 3 1.48 13.99 -26.06
N LYS A 4 0.28 13.99 -25.46
CA LYS A 4 0.05 14.51 -24.10
C LYS A 4 -0.26 13.36 -23.14
N SER A 5 0.65 13.11 -22.21
CA SER A 5 0.50 12.13 -21.13
C SER A 5 0.04 12.81 -19.86
N THR A 6 -1.06 12.35 -19.28
CA THR A 6 -1.54 12.79 -17.96
C THR A 6 -0.88 11.92 -16.89
N TYR A 7 -0.41 12.56 -15.81
CA TYR A 7 0.17 11.86 -14.68
C TYR A 7 -0.85 10.88 -14.08
N ARG A 8 -0.49 9.58 -14.01
CA ARG A 8 -1.29 8.55 -13.35
C ARG A 8 -0.55 8.00 -12.15
N LEU A 9 -1.17 8.07 -10.99
CA LEU A 9 -0.59 7.55 -9.76
C LEU A 9 -0.68 6.02 -9.73
N ARG A 10 0.38 5.36 -9.27
CA ARG A 10 0.35 3.90 -9.00
C ARG A 10 -0.11 3.66 -7.58
N ALA A 11 -0.79 2.54 -7.35
CA ALA A 11 -1.26 2.18 -6.01
C ALA A 11 -0.13 2.08 -4.97
N ALA A 12 1.07 1.66 -5.39
CA ALA A 12 2.25 1.54 -4.52
C ALA A 12 2.84 2.91 -4.10
N ASP A 13 2.56 3.97 -4.86
CA ASP A 13 3.12 5.30 -4.64
C ASP A 13 2.13 6.22 -3.87
N MET A 14 1.04 5.64 -3.34
CA MET A 14 0.05 6.37 -2.54
C MET A 14 0.58 6.67 -1.13
N ASP A 15 0.95 7.93 -0.88
CA ASP A 15 1.20 8.41 0.47
C ASP A 15 -0.13 8.79 1.16
N ARG A 16 -0.37 8.23 2.37
CA ARG A 16 -1.57 8.50 3.17
C ARG A 16 -1.16 9.05 4.52
N ARG A 17 -1.70 10.20 4.87
CA ARG A 17 -1.46 10.87 6.15
C ARG A 17 -2.60 10.58 7.13
N TRP A 18 -2.34 10.85 8.41
CA TRP A 18 -3.33 10.80 9.47
C TRP A 18 -3.70 12.23 9.86
N HIS A 19 -4.99 12.51 9.96
CA HIS A 19 -5.52 13.79 10.42
C HIS A 19 -6.39 13.58 11.65
N VAL A 20 -6.31 14.50 12.61
CA VAL A 20 -7.25 14.57 13.74
C VAL A 20 -8.16 15.77 13.52
N VAL A 21 -9.46 15.56 13.64
CA VAL A 21 -10.47 16.61 13.55
C VAL A 21 -11.26 16.61 14.84
N ASP A 22 -11.25 17.75 15.54
CA ASP A 22 -12.12 17.95 16.69
C ASP A 22 -13.53 18.35 16.23
N ALA A 23 -14.53 17.67 16.78
CA ALA A 23 -15.93 17.87 16.48
C ALA A 23 -16.69 18.64 17.57
N ALA A 24 -16.04 19.01 18.69
CA ALA A 24 -16.65 19.78 19.77
C ALA A 24 -17.19 21.13 19.28
N GLU A 25 -18.43 21.46 19.64
CA GLU A 25 -19.13 22.74 19.35
C GLU A 25 -19.21 23.12 17.86
N ARG A 26 -18.88 22.19 16.95
CA ARG A 26 -18.93 22.43 15.51
C ARG A 26 -20.22 21.85 14.93
N PRO A 27 -20.84 22.54 13.96
CA PRO A 27 -22.03 22.03 13.30
C PRO A 27 -21.71 20.74 12.51
N LEU A 28 -22.48 19.68 12.76
CA LEU A 28 -22.29 18.33 12.19
C LEU A 28 -21.96 18.33 10.69
N GLY A 29 -22.69 19.14 9.90
CA GLY A 29 -22.52 19.19 8.45
C GLY A 29 -21.19 19.78 8.00
N ARG A 30 -20.63 20.75 8.73
CA ARG A 30 -19.32 21.36 8.40
C ARG A 30 -18.20 20.37 8.67
N VAL A 31 -18.22 19.71 9.83
CA VAL A 31 -17.27 18.66 10.20
C VAL A 31 -17.33 17.52 9.19
N ALA A 32 -18.52 17.04 8.87
CA ALA A 32 -18.69 15.94 7.90
C ALA A 32 -18.16 16.30 6.50
N GLY A 33 -18.36 17.54 6.04
CA GLY A 33 -17.88 18.00 4.74
C GLY A 33 -16.36 18.09 4.65
N GLU A 34 -15.73 18.61 5.70
CA GLU A 34 -14.26 18.67 5.82
C GLU A 34 -13.65 17.26 5.84
N VAL A 35 -14.19 16.38 6.69
CA VAL A 35 -13.78 14.98 6.80
C VAL A 35 -13.97 14.25 5.46
N ALA A 36 -15.10 14.45 4.78
CA ALA A 36 -15.35 13.82 3.48
C ALA A 36 -14.35 14.30 2.40
N ARG A 37 -13.94 15.57 2.42
CA ARG A 37 -12.92 16.09 1.49
C ARG A 37 -11.57 15.38 1.68
N LEU A 38 -11.16 15.19 2.94
CA LEU A 38 -9.92 14.49 3.29
C LEU A 38 -9.96 12.99 2.92
N LEU A 39 -11.09 12.33 3.18
CA LEU A 39 -11.32 10.91 2.83
C LEU A 39 -11.40 10.68 1.31
N GLN A 40 -11.87 11.67 0.55
CA GLN A 40 -11.87 11.60 -0.92
C GLN A 40 -10.48 11.88 -1.51
N GLY A 41 -9.59 12.55 -0.77
CA GLY A 41 -8.26 12.92 -1.26
C GLY A 41 -8.26 14.15 -2.17
N LYS A 42 -9.37 14.91 -2.23
CA LYS A 42 -9.53 16.11 -3.09
C LYS A 42 -8.60 17.26 -2.71
N HIS A 43 -7.91 17.19 -1.58
CA HIS A 43 -6.88 18.14 -1.17
C HIS A 43 -5.52 17.84 -1.81
N LYS A 44 -5.31 16.65 -2.37
CA LYS A 44 -4.06 16.28 -3.06
C LYS A 44 -4.17 16.59 -4.55
N ALA A 45 -3.11 17.17 -5.13
CA ALA A 45 -3.02 17.42 -6.56
C ALA A 45 -2.96 16.12 -7.39
N THR A 46 -2.58 15.00 -6.77
CA THR A 46 -2.49 13.67 -7.39
C THR A 46 -3.82 12.91 -7.37
N PHE A 47 -4.97 13.61 -7.28
CA PHE A 47 -6.28 12.99 -7.15
C PHE A 47 -6.67 12.21 -8.41
N GLU A 48 -6.99 10.93 -8.24
CA GLU A 48 -7.46 10.03 -9.29
C GLU A 48 -8.86 9.51 -8.95
N PRO A 49 -9.86 9.64 -9.85
CA PRO A 49 -11.24 9.28 -9.54
C PRO A 49 -11.46 7.80 -9.25
N HIS A 50 -10.76 6.87 -9.87
CA HIS A 50 -11.06 5.44 -9.69
C HIS A 50 -10.44 4.84 -8.42
N MET A 51 -9.40 5.47 -7.85
CA MET A 51 -8.70 4.98 -6.66
C MET A 51 -9.15 5.69 -5.37
N ALA A 52 -9.19 4.93 -4.27
CA ALA A 52 -9.43 5.48 -2.93
C ALA A 52 -8.10 5.89 -2.28
N MET A 53 -7.63 7.11 -2.55
CA MET A 53 -6.31 7.63 -2.11
C MET A 53 -6.38 8.69 -1.00
N GLY A 54 -7.55 8.82 -0.37
CA GLY A 54 -7.74 9.71 0.76
C GLY A 54 -6.85 9.34 1.96
N ASP A 55 -6.82 10.28 2.89
CA ASP A 55 -6.09 10.15 4.14
C ASP A 55 -6.95 9.46 5.21
N PHE A 56 -6.29 8.97 6.26
CA PHE A 56 -6.98 8.50 7.46
C PHE A 56 -7.40 9.69 8.29
N VAL A 57 -8.64 9.66 8.79
CA VAL A 57 -9.19 10.75 9.57
C VAL A 57 -9.73 10.20 10.88
N VAL A 58 -9.23 10.75 11.97
CA VAL A 58 -9.69 10.49 13.33
C VAL A 58 -10.54 11.67 13.76
N VAL A 59 -11.79 11.43 14.10
CA VAL A 59 -12.70 12.44 14.65
C VAL A 59 -12.84 12.20 16.15
N VAL A 60 -12.56 13.23 16.95
CA VAL A 60 -12.68 13.20 18.42
C VAL A 60 -13.88 14.03 18.87
N ASN A 61 -14.32 13.82 20.12
CA ASN A 61 -15.43 14.53 20.75
C ASN A 61 -16.77 14.42 20.00
N ALA A 62 -17.07 13.25 19.42
CA ALA A 62 -18.30 13.07 18.64
C ALA A 62 -19.60 13.29 19.43
N LYS A 63 -19.55 13.22 20.78
CA LYS A 63 -20.70 13.50 21.64
C LYS A 63 -21.06 14.99 21.71
N GLN A 64 -20.09 15.87 21.46
CA GLN A 64 -20.22 17.33 21.63
C GLN A 64 -20.55 18.05 20.32
N VAL A 65 -21.04 17.32 19.31
CA VAL A 65 -21.38 17.90 18.01
C VAL A 65 -22.67 18.70 18.10
N ASP A 66 -22.65 19.89 17.49
CA ASP A 66 -23.80 20.77 17.50
C ASP A 66 -24.64 20.70 16.21
N LEU A 67 -25.91 21.09 16.33
CA LEU A 67 -26.85 21.26 15.23
C LEU A 67 -27.54 22.62 15.36
N THR A 68 -27.51 23.38 14.28
CA THR A 68 -28.10 24.73 14.28
C THR A 68 -29.64 24.70 14.28
N GLY A 69 -30.24 25.63 15.02
CA GLY A 69 -31.70 25.84 15.09
C GLY A 69 -32.46 24.70 15.75
N LYS A 70 -33.70 24.45 15.32
CA LYS A 70 -34.59 23.41 15.88
C LYS A 70 -34.27 21.98 15.42
N LYS A 71 -33.15 21.79 14.72
CA LYS A 71 -32.78 20.49 14.12
C LYS A 71 -32.45 19.43 15.17
N ARG A 72 -32.01 19.84 16.36
CA ARG A 72 -31.71 18.92 17.46
C ARG A 72 -32.92 18.06 17.85
N GLU A 73 -34.11 18.67 17.91
CA GLU A 73 -35.35 17.98 18.26
C GLU A 73 -36.04 17.36 17.04
N GLN A 74 -36.01 18.05 15.91
CA GLN A 74 -36.76 17.64 14.71
C GLN A 74 -36.08 16.51 13.92
N LYS A 75 -34.76 16.37 14.03
CA LYS A 75 -34.01 15.40 13.23
C LYS A 75 -34.25 13.99 13.73
N ARG A 76 -34.80 13.16 12.85
CA ARG A 76 -35.15 11.76 13.12
C ARG A 76 -34.35 10.83 12.19
N TYR A 77 -33.89 9.73 12.77
CA TYR A 77 -33.13 8.69 12.08
C TYR A 77 -34.01 7.46 11.86
N TYR A 78 -34.28 7.17 10.60
CA TYR A 78 -35.07 6.00 10.20
C TYR A 78 -34.17 4.83 9.81
N ARG A 79 -34.65 3.63 10.12
CA ARG A 79 -34.19 2.36 9.54
C ARG A 79 -35.38 1.41 9.42
N HIS A 80 -35.39 0.57 8.40
CA HIS A 80 -36.43 -0.43 8.21
C HIS A 80 -35.81 -1.84 8.30
N THR A 81 -36.52 -2.79 8.91
CA THR A 81 -36.02 -4.16 9.06
C THR A 81 -36.27 -5.04 7.83
N GLY A 82 -37.20 -4.66 6.97
CA GLY A 82 -37.62 -5.42 5.77
C GLY A 82 -38.97 -6.12 5.93
N TYR A 83 -39.50 -6.21 7.16
CA TYR A 83 -40.80 -6.80 7.46
C TYR A 83 -41.91 -5.73 7.50
N PRO A 84 -43.19 -6.08 7.23
CA PRO A 84 -44.32 -5.16 7.40
C PRO A 84 -44.36 -4.56 8.81
N GLY A 85 -44.54 -3.24 8.91
CA GLY A 85 -44.49 -2.52 10.21
C GLY A 85 -43.09 -2.38 10.82
N GLY A 86 -42.03 -2.74 10.09
CA GLY A 86 -40.64 -2.78 10.56
C GLY A 86 -39.92 -1.43 10.62
N LEU A 87 -40.62 -0.29 10.53
CA LEU A 87 -40.00 1.03 10.58
C LEU A 87 -39.59 1.35 12.03
N ARG A 88 -38.29 1.59 12.23
CA ARG A 88 -37.73 2.04 13.49
C ARG A 88 -37.21 3.45 13.32
N GLU A 89 -37.63 4.30 14.23
CA GLU A 89 -37.25 5.70 14.30
C GLU A 89 -36.49 5.96 15.60
N ARG A 90 -35.55 6.90 15.56
CA ARG A 90 -34.85 7.43 16.72
C ARG A 90 -34.69 8.94 16.57
N SER A 91 -34.86 9.69 17.64
CA SER A 91 -34.51 11.12 17.64
C SER A 91 -32.99 11.29 17.57
N PHE A 92 -32.54 12.51 17.26
CA PHE A 92 -31.11 12.82 17.26
C PHE A 92 -30.50 12.70 18.66
N GLU A 93 -31.23 13.11 19.69
CA GLU A 93 -30.79 13.04 21.08
C GLU A 93 -30.64 11.58 21.55
N GLU A 94 -31.65 10.75 21.29
CA GLU A 94 -31.57 9.30 21.57
C GLU A 94 -30.40 8.62 20.84
N GLN A 95 -30.06 9.12 19.65
CA GLN A 95 -28.97 8.58 18.86
C GLN A 95 -27.60 9.01 19.40
N LEU A 96 -27.47 10.24 19.92
CA LEU A 96 -26.27 10.74 20.60
C LEU A 96 -26.01 9.98 21.90
N ASP A 97 -27.06 9.66 22.67
CA ASP A 97 -26.91 8.96 23.93
C ASP A 97 -26.52 7.49 23.73
N LYS A 98 -27.10 6.83 22.73
CA LYS A 98 -26.82 5.41 22.44
C LYS A 98 -25.48 5.22 21.74
N ASP A 99 -25.28 5.90 20.62
CA ASP A 99 -24.12 5.72 19.74
C ASP A 99 -23.76 7.06 19.07
N PRO A 100 -23.00 7.96 19.74
CA PRO A 100 -22.66 9.26 19.17
C PRO A 100 -21.80 9.14 17.91
N THR A 101 -20.94 8.12 17.85
CA THR A 101 -20.12 7.76 16.69
C THR A 101 -20.95 7.62 15.40
N ARG A 102 -22.13 6.98 15.49
CA ARG A 102 -23.00 6.72 14.33
C ARG A 102 -23.56 7.98 13.71
N VAL A 103 -23.71 9.06 14.49
CA VAL A 103 -24.21 10.35 13.99
C VAL A 103 -23.26 10.92 12.93
N ILE A 104 -21.95 10.93 13.24
CA ILE A 104 -20.91 11.41 12.34
C ILE A 104 -20.70 10.43 11.19
N GLU A 105 -20.62 9.13 11.47
CA GLU A 105 -20.44 8.11 10.42
C GLU A 105 -21.56 8.19 9.37
N LYS A 106 -22.82 8.33 9.80
CA LYS A 106 -23.96 8.42 8.88
C LYS A 106 -23.93 9.71 8.07
N ALA A 107 -23.52 10.83 8.67
CA ALA A 107 -23.36 12.10 7.98
C ALA A 107 -22.27 12.02 6.90
N VAL A 108 -21.08 11.52 7.25
CA VAL A 108 -19.95 11.37 6.33
C VAL A 108 -20.26 10.35 5.23
N LYS A 109 -20.89 9.22 5.57
CA LYS A 109 -21.30 8.20 4.59
C LYS A 109 -22.20 8.78 3.51
N GLY A 110 -23.11 9.71 3.86
CA GLY A 110 -23.97 10.39 2.90
C GLY A 110 -23.23 11.33 1.95
N MET A 111 -22.04 11.79 2.31
CA MET A 111 -21.21 12.69 1.49
C MET A 111 -20.19 11.94 0.60
N LEU A 112 -20.07 10.63 0.75
CA LEU A 112 -19.18 9.78 -0.03
C LEU A 112 -19.90 9.15 -1.23
N PRO A 113 -19.19 8.84 -2.33
CA PRO A 113 -19.79 8.16 -3.48
C PRO A 113 -20.34 6.79 -3.07
N SER A 114 -21.56 6.46 -3.52
CA SER A 114 -22.11 5.12 -3.34
C SER A 114 -21.30 4.12 -4.17
N GLY A 115 -20.92 2.99 -3.57
CA GLY A 115 -20.16 1.94 -4.26
C GLY A 115 -19.07 1.30 -3.41
N VAL A 116 -18.21 0.52 -4.05
CA VAL A 116 -17.09 -0.18 -3.38
C VAL A 116 -16.03 0.83 -2.90
N ARG A 117 -15.70 1.81 -3.75
CA ARG A 117 -14.74 2.88 -3.44
C ARG A 117 -15.16 3.69 -2.21
N GLY A 118 -16.43 4.11 -2.12
CA GLY A 118 -16.92 4.85 -0.96
C GLY A 118 -16.94 4.03 0.32
N ARG A 119 -17.24 2.73 0.24
CA ARG A 119 -17.12 1.81 1.38
C ARG A 119 -15.67 1.66 1.85
N ALA A 120 -14.72 1.60 0.92
CA ALA A 120 -13.29 1.61 1.25
C ALA A 120 -12.87 2.94 1.90
N MET A 121 -13.40 4.08 1.42
CA MET A 121 -13.17 5.39 2.03
C MET A 121 -13.71 5.48 3.46
N LEU A 122 -14.91 4.96 3.70
CA LEU A 122 -15.52 4.97 5.03
C LEU A 122 -14.72 4.15 6.05
N ARG A 123 -14.03 3.08 5.64
CA ARG A 123 -13.17 2.28 6.53
C ARG A 123 -11.96 3.06 7.07
N MET A 124 -11.55 4.13 6.40
CA MET A 124 -10.45 5.01 6.82
C MET A 124 -10.88 6.03 7.88
N LEU A 125 -12.19 6.24 8.06
CA LEU A 125 -12.72 7.08 9.11
C LEU A 125 -12.67 6.33 10.45
N LYS A 126 -12.16 7.00 11.48
CA LYS A 126 -12.23 6.57 12.88
C LYS A 126 -12.92 7.66 13.67
N VAL A 127 -13.94 7.32 14.46
CA VAL A 127 -14.71 8.28 15.23
C VAL A 127 -14.72 7.83 16.69
N TYR A 128 -14.44 8.76 17.59
CA TYR A 128 -14.44 8.55 19.03
C TYR A 128 -15.40 9.50 19.71
N SER A 129 -16.08 9.01 20.74
CA SER A 129 -17.02 9.79 21.54
C SER A 129 -16.32 10.85 22.39
N GLY A 130 -15.14 10.52 22.92
CA GLY A 130 -14.31 11.38 23.77
C GLY A 130 -13.10 11.98 23.05
N PRO A 131 -12.22 12.68 23.79
CA PRO A 131 -11.05 13.36 23.26
C PRO A 131 -9.89 12.37 22.95
N GLU A 132 -9.87 11.24 23.63
CA GLU A 132 -8.80 10.26 23.51
C GLU A 132 -9.01 9.29 22.35
N HIS A 133 -7.91 8.91 21.71
CA HIS A 133 -7.88 7.94 20.62
C HIS A 133 -6.61 7.07 20.72
N PRO A 134 -6.69 5.76 20.44
CA PRO A 134 -5.57 4.83 20.56
C PRO A 134 -4.53 4.95 19.43
N HIS A 135 -4.72 5.87 18.49
CA HIS A 135 -3.92 5.98 17.25
C HIS A 135 -2.74 6.95 17.33
N ALA A 136 -2.27 7.29 18.53
CA ALA A 136 -1.18 8.24 18.76
C ALA A 136 0.11 7.91 17.98
N ALA A 137 0.50 6.63 17.91
CA ALA A 137 1.71 6.20 17.19
C ALA A 137 1.62 6.44 15.67
N GLN A 138 0.42 6.30 15.09
CA GLN A 138 0.22 6.46 13.64
C GLN A 138 0.18 7.94 13.23
N LEU A 139 -0.29 8.80 14.13
CA LEU A 139 -0.24 10.24 13.98
C LEU A 139 1.20 10.75 13.98
N ALA A 140 2.03 10.28 14.91
CA ALA A 140 3.45 10.64 14.95
C ALA A 140 4.22 10.14 13.71
N ALA A 141 3.87 8.97 13.16
CA ALA A 141 4.52 8.40 11.98
C ALA A 141 4.03 9.00 10.63
N GLY A 142 2.82 9.57 10.60
CA GLY A 142 2.15 10.05 9.38
C GLY A 142 2.68 11.38 8.83
N THR A 143 3.47 12.11 9.61
CA THR A 143 4.12 13.38 9.21
C THR A 143 5.35 13.09 8.32
N GLY A 144 5.11 12.61 7.09
CA GLY A 144 6.07 12.65 5.98
C GLY A 144 7.34 11.78 6.07
N ALA A 145 7.50 10.96 7.12
CA ALA A 145 8.74 10.18 7.33
C ALA A 145 9.02 9.14 6.23
N ARG A 146 7.98 8.58 5.58
CA ARG A 146 8.15 7.59 4.50
C ARG A 146 8.53 8.17 3.15
N ALA A 147 8.22 9.45 2.88
CA ALA A 147 8.54 10.09 1.60
C ALA A 147 10.05 10.34 1.45
N LYS A 148 10.75 10.70 2.53
CA LYS A 148 12.21 10.95 2.49
C LYS A 148 13.02 9.68 2.25
N LYS A 149 12.69 8.56 2.90
CA LYS A 149 13.44 7.30 2.78
C LYS A 149 13.39 6.66 1.38
N ARG A 150 12.43 7.04 0.53
CA ARG A 150 12.31 6.56 -0.86
C ARG A 150 12.89 7.51 -1.91
N ALA A 151 12.96 8.81 -1.60
CA ALA A 151 13.64 9.79 -2.45
C ALA A 151 15.18 9.68 -2.36
N GLU A 152 15.69 9.06 -1.30
CA GLU A 152 17.12 8.86 -1.02
C GLU A 152 17.66 7.49 -1.51
N ALA A 153 16.87 6.72 -2.25
CA ALA A 153 17.39 5.57 -2.99
C ALA A 153 18.01 6.07 -4.31
N PRO A 154 19.25 5.68 -4.67
CA PRO A 154 19.91 6.22 -5.85
C PRO A 154 19.11 5.89 -7.11
N LYS A 155 18.84 6.94 -7.89
CA LYS A 155 18.25 6.91 -9.22
C LYS A 155 19.04 5.92 -10.09
N ALA A 156 18.50 4.73 -10.31
CA ALA A 156 19.06 3.79 -11.29
C ALA A 156 19.07 4.49 -12.66
N ALA A 157 20.25 4.51 -13.29
CA ALA A 157 20.51 5.14 -14.57
C ALA A 157 19.52 4.70 -15.67
N PRO A 158 19.11 5.60 -16.59
CA PRO A 158 18.25 5.22 -17.71
C PRO A 158 19.03 4.30 -18.65
N LYS A 159 18.59 3.06 -18.79
CA LYS A 159 19.08 2.16 -19.85
C LYS A 159 18.73 2.78 -21.20
N SER A 160 19.77 3.03 -21.99
CA SER A 160 19.73 3.43 -23.39
C SER A 160 18.93 2.44 -24.23
N GLU A 161 18.06 2.97 -25.07
CA GLU A 161 17.37 2.27 -26.16
C GLU A 161 18.39 1.56 -27.07
N ALA A 162 18.15 0.27 -27.31
CA ALA A 162 18.64 -0.43 -28.49
C ALA A 162 17.41 -0.81 -29.35
N PRO A 163 17.47 -0.62 -30.67
CA PRO A 163 16.31 -0.75 -31.56
C PRO A 163 15.87 -2.22 -31.68
N LYS A 164 14.57 -2.47 -31.54
CA LYS A 164 13.96 -3.76 -31.89
C LYS A 164 13.94 -3.90 -33.41
N ALA A 165 14.82 -4.72 -33.95
CA ALA A 165 14.66 -5.30 -35.28
C ALA A 165 13.61 -6.41 -35.20
N ASP A 166 12.65 -6.33 -36.12
CA ASP A 166 11.63 -7.32 -36.42
C ASP A 166 12.27 -8.67 -36.79
N ALA A 167 11.80 -9.76 -36.21
CA ALA A 167 12.05 -11.10 -36.74
C ALA A 167 10.79 -11.96 -36.56
N PRO A 168 10.32 -12.62 -37.63
CA PRO A 168 9.12 -13.46 -37.60
C PRO A 168 9.41 -14.77 -36.86
N LYS A 169 8.38 -15.35 -36.23
CA LYS A 169 8.44 -16.72 -35.68
C LYS A 169 8.53 -17.74 -36.82
N PRO A 170 9.38 -18.77 -36.71
CA PRO A 170 9.10 -20.08 -37.27
C PRO A 170 8.97 -21.13 -36.16
N GLY A 171 8.08 -22.09 -36.40
CA GLY A 171 7.87 -23.24 -35.53
C GLY A 171 8.94 -24.33 -35.70
N SER A 172 8.95 -25.24 -34.73
CA SER A 172 9.13 -26.70 -34.86
C SER A 172 10.07 -27.21 -35.97
N THR A 173 11.29 -27.59 -35.60
CA THR A 173 11.95 -28.85 -36.00
C THR A 173 13.13 -29.15 -35.06
N ALA A 174 13.37 -30.44 -34.86
CA ALA A 174 14.40 -31.04 -34.04
C ALA A 174 15.84 -30.86 -34.59
N ASP A 175 16.80 -31.17 -33.71
CA ASP A 175 18.22 -31.49 -33.94
C ASP A 175 19.19 -30.37 -34.37
N ALA A 176 20.05 -29.94 -33.43
CA ALA A 176 21.50 -29.81 -33.60
C ALA A 176 22.14 -29.27 -32.29
N ALA A 177 23.32 -29.80 -31.95
CA ALA A 177 24.09 -29.64 -30.72
C ALA A 177 24.44 -28.18 -30.30
N PRO A 178 24.65 -27.92 -28.99
CA PRO A 178 25.35 -26.71 -28.55
C PRO A 178 26.74 -27.05 -27.97
N ALA A 179 27.79 -26.57 -28.65
CA ALA A 179 29.09 -26.35 -28.03
C ALA A 179 29.28 -24.84 -27.81
N MET A 180 29.95 -24.50 -26.70
CA MET A 180 30.49 -23.18 -26.31
C MET A 180 29.55 -22.22 -25.57
N ALA A 181 29.57 -22.30 -24.23
CA ALA A 181 29.63 -21.15 -23.29
C ALA A 181 29.56 -21.63 -21.82
N ALA A 182 30.68 -22.11 -21.24
CA ALA A 182 30.69 -22.66 -19.87
C ALA A 182 31.33 -21.76 -18.79
N SER A 183 32.37 -20.98 -19.07
CA SER A 183 33.16 -20.40 -17.95
C SER A 183 32.51 -19.22 -17.20
N GLY A 184 31.56 -18.48 -17.80
CA GLY A 184 31.04 -17.23 -17.20
C GLY A 184 29.77 -17.32 -16.34
N ARG A 185 29.17 -18.52 -16.15
CA ARG A 185 27.79 -18.64 -15.60
C ARG A 185 27.72 -19.25 -14.19
N LEU A 186 28.79 -19.88 -13.71
CA LEU A 186 28.81 -20.61 -12.44
C LEU A 186 29.03 -19.70 -11.22
N GLU A 187 29.77 -18.60 -11.35
CA GLU A 187 30.09 -17.67 -10.24
C GLU A 187 28.82 -17.07 -9.60
N GLY A 188 27.88 -16.65 -10.46
CA GLY A 188 26.60 -16.08 -10.03
C GLY A 188 25.62 -17.11 -9.47
N ALA A 189 25.84 -18.40 -9.73
CA ALA A 189 25.04 -19.49 -9.17
C ALA A 189 25.59 -19.92 -7.80
N LEU A 190 26.92 -20.08 -7.69
CA LEU A 190 27.61 -20.56 -6.48
C LEU A 190 27.60 -19.53 -5.33
N SER A 191 27.62 -18.23 -5.64
CA SER A 191 27.54 -17.15 -4.64
C SER A 191 26.24 -17.15 -3.82
N LYS A 192 25.16 -17.77 -4.31
CA LYS A 192 23.84 -17.85 -3.66
C LYS A 192 23.72 -18.95 -2.61
N TYR A 193 24.59 -19.96 -2.65
CA TYR A 193 24.56 -21.09 -1.72
C TYR A 193 25.16 -20.72 -0.36
N LYS A 194 24.74 -21.40 0.70
CA LYS A 194 25.33 -21.21 2.03
C LYS A 194 26.71 -21.86 2.08
N ARG A 195 27.54 -21.43 3.04
CA ARG A 195 28.92 -21.93 3.16
C ARG A 195 28.98 -23.45 3.34
N GLU A 196 28.11 -23.99 4.19
CA GLU A 196 27.97 -25.43 4.45
C GLU A 196 27.68 -26.26 3.18
N GLU A 197 26.92 -25.70 2.24
CA GLU A 197 26.58 -26.37 0.98
C GLU A 197 27.74 -26.34 -0.03
N LEU A 198 28.57 -25.29 0.03
CA LEU A 198 29.79 -25.18 -0.77
C LEU A 198 30.88 -26.12 -0.24
N ASP A 199 30.98 -26.27 1.07
CA ASP A 199 31.95 -27.15 1.70
C ASP A 199 31.65 -28.63 1.37
N ALA A 200 30.36 -29.02 1.38
CA ALA A 200 29.94 -30.37 0.97
C ALA A 200 30.19 -30.67 -0.51
N GLU A 201 30.05 -29.68 -1.40
CA GLU A 201 30.33 -29.88 -2.84
C GLU A 201 31.85 -29.95 -3.11
N ALA A 202 32.65 -29.17 -2.38
CA ALA A 202 34.10 -29.28 -2.44
C ALA A 202 34.63 -30.63 -1.90
N GLU A 203 34.06 -31.16 -0.82
CA GLU A 203 34.36 -32.52 -0.34
C GLU A 203 34.02 -33.59 -1.40
N ARG A 204 32.89 -33.41 -2.12
CA ARG A 204 32.47 -34.31 -3.20
C ARG A 204 33.44 -34.28 -4.39
N LEU A 205 34.02 -33.13 -4.68
CA LEU A 205 35.04 -32.93 -5.71
C LEU A 205 36.46 -33.28 -5.23
N GLY A 206 36.61 -33.72 -3.98
CA GLY A 206 37.90 -34.14 -3.41
C GLY A 206 38.84 -32.98 -3.06
N ILE A 207 38.31 -31.76 -2.90
CA ILE A 207 39.07 -30.58 -2.48
C ILE A 207 39.10 -30.54 -0.95
N GLU A 208 40.26 -30.70 -0.35
CA GLU A 208 40.44 -30.49 1.10
C GLU A 208 40.35 -28.99 1.41
N ILE A 209 39.30 -28.57 2.11
CA ILE A 209 39.08 -27.17 2.50
C ILE A 209 39.66 -26.93 3.89
N ASP A 210 40.51 -25.90 4.02
CA ASP A 210 40.94 -25.42 5.33
C ASP A 210 39.82 -24.63 6.03
N PRO A 211 39.61 -24.82 7.35
CA PRO A 211 38.61 -24.08 8.12
C PRO A 211 38.81 -22.55 8.14
N ALA A 212 39.98 -22.07 7.72
CA ALA A 212 40.34 -20.66 7.66
C ALA A 212 39.90 -19.96 6.36
N TRP A 213 39.45 -20.70 5.34
CA TRP A 213 39.10 -20.11 4.03
C TRP A 213 37.78 -19.34 4.09
N ASN A 214 37.73 -18.18 3.43
CA ASN A 214 36.51 -17.38 3.31
C ASN A 214 35.61 -17.89 2.18
N LYS A 215 34.31 -17.54 2.22
CA LYS A 215 33.31 -17.93 1.22
C LYS A 215 33.75 -17.79 -0.25
N PRO A 216 34.36 -16.66 -0.70
CA PRO A 216 34.76 -16.50 -2.10
C PRO A 216 35.92 -17.41 -2.51
N GLU A 217 36.87 -17.70 -1.61
CA GLU A 217 38.05 -18.54 -1.90
C GLU A 217 37.65 -19.99 -2.21
N VAL A 218 36.66 -20.53 -1.48
CA VAL A 218 36.11 -21.87 -1.79
C VAL A 218 35.34 -21.88 -3.11
N ILE A 219 34.65 -20.81 -3.46
CA ILE A 219 33.94 -20.72 -4.75
C ILE A 219 34.97 -20.75 -5.89
N GLU A 220 36.06 -20.00 -5.76
CA GLU A 220 37.14 -19.95 -6.77
C GLU A 220 37.83 -21.31 -6.93
N ALA A 221 38.10 -22.03 -5.83
CA ALA A 221 38.67 -23.37 -5.86
C ALA A 221 37.75 -24.40 -6.56
N ILE A 222 36.45 -24.38 -6.27
CA ILE A 222 35.45 -25.24 -6.93
C ILE A 222 35.36 -24.91 -8.43
N GLN A 223 35.38 -23.63 -8.79
CA GLN A 223 35.34 -23.20 -10.19
C GLN A 223 36.57 -23.66 -10.97
N ALA A 224 37.77 -23.53 -10.38
CA ALA A 224 39.01 -23.97 -11.01
C ALA A 224 39.01 -25.47 -11.32
N GLN A 225 38.41 -26.29 -10.45
CA GLN A 225 38.31 -27.73 -10.68
C GLN A 225 37.32 -28.07 -11.80
N TYR A 226 36.15 -27.43 -11.85
CA TYR A 226 35.20 -27.61 -12.95
C TYR A 226 35.75 -27.11 -14.29
N ASP A 227 36.46 -25.98 -14.30
CA ASP A 227 37.11 -25.45 -15.50
C ASP A 227 38.25 -26.38 -15.98
N ALA A 228 38.90 -27.13 -15.08
CA ALA A 228 39.90 -28.14 -15.44
C ALA A 228 39.27 -29.41 -16.01
N GLU A 229 38.14 -29.88 -15.46
CA GLU A 229 37.38 -31.03 -15.98
C GLU A 229 36.75 -30.75 -17.37
N ASP A 230 36.41 -29.50 -17.68
CA ASP A 230 35.88 -29.10 -19.00
C ASP A 230 36.96 -29.00 -20.10
N GLN A 231 38.26 -29.11 -19.77
CA GLN A 231 39.39 -29.01 -20.73
C GLN A 231 40.01 -30.38 -21.12
N GLU A 232 39.57 -31.49 -20.52
CA GLU A 232 39.94 -32.87 -20.91
C GLU A 232 38.89 -33.52 -21.83
#